data_AF-A0A9D2E108-F1
#
_entry.id   AF-A0A9D2E108-F1
#
_cell.length_a   1.000
_cell.length_b   1.000
_cell.length_c   1.000
_cell.angle_alpha   90.00
_cell.angle_beta   90.00
_cell.angle_gamma   90.00
#
_symmetry.space_group_name_H-M   'P 1'
#
loop_
_entity.id
_entity.type
_entity.pdbx_description
1 polymer ?
#
loop_
_entity_poly.entity_id
_entity_poly.type
_entity_poly.pdbx_seq_one_letter_code
_entity_poly.pdbx_strand_id
1 'polypeptide(L)'
;MSIQNLRNKYKEHPCFKPLIDYCEEKNISFEIMKEAVVKDTYTIKKTYYMKVDDIIITSYVDMYSWNDLILMMAKAYTYLGLEIPKSLDALLYFFNDKKYFNS
;
A
#
# COMPACT_ATOMS: atom_id res chain seq x y z
N MET A 1 -8.45 -18.32 -7.58
CA MET A 1 -8.16 -17.08 -6.82
C MET A 1 -6.96 -17.35 -5.94
N SER A 2 -5.99 -16.43 -5.86
CA SER A 2 -4.87 -16.56 -4.92
C SER A 2 -4.72 -15.28 -4.09
N ILE A 3 -4.56 -15.45 -2.78
CA ILE A 3 -4.29 -14.36 -1.84
C ILE A 3 -2.86 -14.52 -1.35
N GLN A 4 -2.09 -13.44 -1.37
CA GLN A 4 -0.71 -13.38 -0.92
C GLN A 4 -0.57 -12.32 0.17
N ASN A 5 -0.04 -12.71 1.33
CA ASN A 5 0.40 -11.75 2.34
C ASN A 5 1.78 -11.21 1.93
N LEU A 6 1.86 -9.89 1.75
CA LEU A 6 3.04 -9.19 1.26
C LEU A 6 3.86 -8.54 2.38
N ARG A 7 3.41 -8.59 3.64
CA ARG A 7 4.11 -8.01 4.80
C ARG A 7 5.56 -8.48 4.89
N ASN A 8 5.77 -9.79 4.89
CA ASN A 8 7.12 -10.37 4.99
C ASN A 8 8.01 -10.04 3.78
N LYS A 9 7.40 -9.81 2.60
CA LYS A 9 8.14 -9.42 1.39
C LYS A 9 8.66 -7.99 1.48
N TYR A 10 7.91 -7.09 2.12
CA TYR A 10 8.25 -5.66 2.19
C TYR A 10 8.78 -5.21 3.55
N LYS A 11 8.99 -6.12 4.50
CA LYS A 11 9.45 -5.79 5.87
C LYS A 11 10.75 -4.97 5.93
N GLU A 12 11.63 -5.11 4.94
CA GLU A 12 12.89 -4.35 4.85
C GLU A 12 12.82 -3.17 3.85
N HIS A 13 11.68 -2.94 3.21
CA HIS A 13 11.56 -1.90 2.20
C HIS A 13 11.53 -0.51 2.86
N PRO A 14 12.30 0.49 2.39
CA PRO A 14 12.44 1.79 3.07
C PRO A 14 11.13 2.54 3.35
N CYS A 15 10.10 2.33 2.53
CA CYS A 15 8.79 2.94 2.72
C CYS A 15 7.79 2.10 3.53
N PHE A 16 8.05 0.80 3.72
CA PHE A 16 7.17 -0.09 4.49
C PHE A 16 7.73 -0.38 5.88
N LYS A 17 9.05 -0.50 6.00
CA LYS A 17 9.73 -0.80 7.25
C LYS A 17 9.33 0.16 8.37
N PRO A 18 9.36 1.51 8.21
CA PRO A 18 8.99 2.40 9.30
C PRO A 18 7.52 2.26 9.72
N LEU A 19 6.63 1.99 8.75
CA LEU A 19 5.22 1.75 9.01
C LEU A 19 5.01 0.45 9.80
N ILE A 20 5.67 -0.63 9.39
CA ILE A 20 5.63 -1.94 10.05
C ILE A 20 6.19 -1.85 11.46
N ASP A 21 7.38 -1.28 11.61
CA ASP A 21 8.07 -1.13 12.89
C ASP A 21 7.20 -0.32 13.87
N TYR A 22 6.57 0.78 13.41
CA TYR A 22 5.66 1.56 14.23
C TYR A 22 4.41 0.76 14.66
N CYS A 23 3.81 0.03 13.71
CA CYS A 23 2.63 -0.78 14.03
C CYS A 23 2.98 -1.89 15.04
N GLU A 24 4.14 -2.54 14.90
CA GLU A 24 4.64 -3.52 15.86
C GLU A 24 4.88 -2.88 17.25
N GLU A 25 5.54 -1.72 17.31
CA GLU A 25 5.82 -1.01 18.57
C GLU A 25 4.52 -0.61 19.30
N LYS A 26 3.49 -0.19 18.55
CA LYS A 26 2.20 0.24 19.10
C LYS A 26 1.17 -0.87 19.26
N ASN A 27 1.51 -2.12 18.96
CA ASN A 27 0.57 -3.26 18.91
C ASN A 27 -0.65 -3.01 18.00
N ILE A 28 -0.44 -2.28 16.90
CA ILE A 28 -1.45 -2.02 15.87
C ILE A 28 -1.41 -3.16 14.86
N SER A 29 -2.56 -3.76 14.56
CA SER A 29 -2.66 -4.79 13.52
C SER A 29 -2.29 -4.20 12.16
N PHE A 30 -1.36 -4.85 11.45
CA PHE A 30 -0.91 -4.40 10.14
C PHE A 30 -0.80 -5.55 9.15
N GLU A 31 -1.60 -5.49 8.09
CA GLU A 31 -1.61 -6.48 7.01
C GLU A 31 -1.52 -5.82 5.64
N ILE A 32 -0.79 -6.45 4.72
CA ILE A 32 -0.77 -6.09 3.31
C ILE A 32 -1.10 -7.36 2.53
N MET A 33 -2.23 -7.36 1.86
CA MET A 33 -2.70 -8.49 1.08
C MET A 33 -2.79 -8.12 -0.40
N LYS A 34 -2.52 -9.10 -1.24
CA LYS A 34 -2.75 -9.03 -2.67
C LYS A 34 -3.59 -10.21 -3.10
N GLU A 35 -4.74 -9.91 -3.66
CA GLU A 35 -5.64 -10.88 -4.26
C GLU A 35 -5.45 -10.86 -5.78
N ALA A 36 -5.36 -12.03 -6.40
CA ALA A 36 -5.33 -12.19 -7.85
C ALA A 36 -6.51 -13.05 -8.32
N VAL A 37 -7.33 -12.47 -9.20
CA VAL A 37 -8.47 -13.12 -9.83
C VAL A 37 -8.23 -13.20 -11.34
N VAL A 38 -8.24 -14.42 -11.87
CA VAL A 38 -8.22 -14.64 -13.32
C VAL A 38 -9.62 -14.31 -13.83
N LYS A 39 -9.75 -13.29 -14.67
CA LYS A 39 -11.03 -12.88 -15.23
C LYS A 39 -11.33 -13.63 -16.52
N ASP A 40 -10.32 -13.83 -17.37
CA ASP A 40 -10.32 -14.59 -18.62
C ASP A 40 -8.89 -15.12 -18.91
N THR A 41 -8.69 -15.95 -19.95
CA THR A 41 -7.43 -16.66 -20.27
C THR A 41 -6.17 -15.77 -20.36
N TYR A 42 -6.34 -14.45 -20.50
CA TYR A 42 -5.25 -13.47 -20.63
C TYR A 42 -5.30 -12.32 -19.60
N THR A 43 -6.33 -12.24 -18.75
CA THR A 43 -6.51 -11.08 -17.86
C THR A 43 -6.51 -11.50 -16.39
N ILE A 44 -5.50 -11.05 -15.65
CA ILE A 44 -5.39 -11.20 -14.19
C ILE A 44 -5.67 -9.85 -13.54
N LYS A 45 -6.80 -9.74 -12.85
CA LYS A 45 -7.08 -8.61 -11.97
C LYS A 45 -6.34 -8.80 -10.65
N LYS A 46 -5.69 -7.76 -10.15
CA LYS A 46 -4.95 -7.79 -8.87
C LYS A 46 -5.51 -6.70 -7.96
N THR A 47 -6.02 -7.07 -6.80
CA THR A 47 -6.49 -6.11 -5.80
C THR A 47 -5.50 -6.07 -4.65
N TYR A 48 -5.14 -4.87 -4.21
CA TYR A 48 -4.28 -4.67 -3.04
C TYR A 48 -5.14 -4.17 -1.87
N TYR A 49 -4.90 -4.75 -0.71
CA TYR A 49 -5.55 -4.40 0.53
C TYR A 49 -4.48 -4.12 1.56
N MET A 50 -4.63 -3.03 2.30
CA MET A 50 -3.82 -2.72 3.47
C MET A 50 -4.78 -2.53 4.63
N LYS A 51 -4.61 -3.34 5.67
CA LYS A 51 -5.39 -3.22 6.90
C LYS A 51 -4.47 -2.65 7.97
N VAL A 52 -4.90 -1.55 8.58
CA VAL A 52 -4.24 -0.90 9.70
C VAL A 52 -5.29 -0.78 10.80
N ASP A 53 -5.14 -1.58 11.86
CA ASP A 53 -6.16 -1.76 12.90
C ASP A 53 -7.51 -2.19 12.29
N ASP A 54 -8.61 -1.51 12.61
CA ASP A 54 -9.94 -1.74 12.02
C ASP A 54 -10.14 -1.06 10.66
N ILE A 55 -9.17 -0.28 10.17
CA ILE A 55 -9.29 0.42 8.90
C ILE A 55 -8.77 -0.44 7.75
N ILE A 56 -9.64 -0.63 6.75
CA ILE A 56 -9.29 -1.27 5.49
C ILE A 56 -9.08 -0.18 4.43
N ILE A 57 -7.83 -0.04 3.98
CA ILE A 57 -7.45 0.79 2.84
C ILE A 57 -7.40 -0.12 1.61
N THR A 58 -8.29 0.10 0.65
CA THR A 58 -8.38 -0.70 -0.58
C THR A 58 -8.01 0.11 -1.81
N SER A 59 -7.31 -0.51 -2.76
CA SER A 59 -7.24 -0.01 -4.13
C SER A 59 -7.58 -1.11 -5.13
N TYR A 60 -8.51 -0.81 -6.04
CA TYR A 60 -8.82 -1.64 -7.20
C TYR A 60 -7.85 -1.32 -8.32
N VAL A 61 -6.95 -2.26 -8.61
CA VAL A 61 -5.93 -2.06 -9.65
C VAL A 61 -6.26 -2.92 -10.87
N ASP A 62 -6.48 -2.26 -12.01
CA ASP A 62 -6.33 -2.92 -13.31
C ASP A 62 -4.84 -2.90 -13.66
N MET A 63 -4.15 -3.99 -13.29
CA MET A 63 -2.77 -4.35 -13.65
C MET A 63 -1.63 -3.32 -13.38
N TYR A 64 -0.70 -3.72 -12.49
CA TYR A 64 0.70 -3.24 -12.38
C TYR A 64 0.97 -1.80 -11.90
N SER A 65 0.02 -1.11 -11.29
CA SER A 65 0.31 0.20 -10.72
C SER A 65 0.95 0.06 -9.32
N TRP A 66 2.29 0.13 -9.27
CA TRP A 66 3.03 0.44 -8.03
C TRP A 66 2.52 1.73 -7.38
N ASN A 67 1.92 2.62 -8.18
CA ASN A 67 1.36 3.90 -7.75
C ASN A 67 0.24 3.71 -6.73
N ASP A 68 -0.64 2.74 -6.93
CA ASP A 68 -1.73 2.47 -5.98
C ASP A 68 -1.19 1.98 -4.64
N LEU A 69 -0.17 1.12 -4.66
CA LEU A 69 0.50 0.68 -3.45
C LEU A 69 1.18 1.85 -2.71
N ILE A 70 1.76 2.79 -3.46
CA ILE A 70 2.37 4.02 -2.94
C ILE A 70 1.32 4.95 -2.32
N LEU A 71 0.18 5.14 -2.98
CA LEU A 71 -0.94 5.93 -2.45
C LEU A 71 -1.54 5.28 -1.20
N MET A 72 -1.66 3.95 -1.18
CA MET A 72 -2.12 3.20 0.00
C MET A 72 -1.16 3.37 1.18
N MET A 73 0.16 3.33 0.95
CA MET A 73 1.13 3.64 1.98
C MET A 73 0.98 5.07 2.50
N ALA A 74 0.91 6.06 1.61
CA ALA A 74 0.75 7.46 2.02
C ALA A 74 -0.49 7.69 2.89
N LYS A 75 -1.61 7.03 2.55
CA LYS A 75 -2.83 7.03 3.36
C LYS A 75 -2.62 6.38 4.73
N ALA A 76 -1.89 5.28 4.81
CA ALA A 76 -1.57 4.64 6.09
C ALA A 76 -0.68 5.51 6.99
N TYR A 77 0.35 6.17 6.43
CA TYR A 77 1.16 7.15 7.17
C TYR A 77 0.30 8.30 7.71
N THR A 78 -0.56 8.87 6.84
CA THR A 78 -1.48 9.94 7.22
C THR A 78 -2.44 9.51 8.32
N TYR A 79 -3.01 8.31 8.20
CA TYR A 79 -3.93 7.75 9.19
C TYR A 79 -3.27 7.59 10.57
N LEU A 80 -2.03 7.11 10.60
CA LEU A 80 -1.27 6.92 11.85
C LEU A 80 -0.63 8.21 12.38
N GLY A 81 -0.79 9.35 11.69
CA GLY A 81 -0.16 10.61 12.07
C GLY A 81 1.37 10.59 11.98
N LEU A 82 1.91 9.76 11.09
CA LEU A 82 3.35 9.59 10.89
C LEU A 82 3.88 10.54 9.81
N GLU A 83 5.12 10.99 9.98
CA GLU A 83 5.83 11.71 8.93
C GLU A 83 6.07 10.79 7.71
N ILE A 84 5.74 11.29 6.52
CA ILE A 84 5.96 10.56 5.27
C ILE A 84 7.47 10.48 5.01
N PRO A 85 8.06 9.28 4.84
CA PRO A 85 9.48 9.15 4.54
C PRO A 85 9.84 9.88 3.24
N LYS A 86 10.98 10.56 3.19
CA LYS A 86 11.45 11.27 1.97
C LYS A 86 11.48 10.39 0.72
N SER A 87 11.77 9.10 0.87
CA SER A 87 11.74 8.13 -0.22
C SER A 87 10.33 7.90 -0.75
N LEU A 88 9.32 7.88 0.12
CA LEU A 88 7.92 7.80 -0.25
C LEU A 88 7.43 9.12 -0.86
N ASP A 89 7.84 10.26 -0.30
CA ASP A 89 7.50 11.58 -0.80
C ASP A 89 8.04 11.82 -2.24
N ALA A 90 9.29 11.42 -2.49
CA ALA A 90 9.88 11.47 -3.83
C ALA A 90 9.12 10.59 -4.84
N LEU A 91 8.69 9.39 -4.42
CA LEU A 91 7.85 8.51 -5.24
C LEU A 91 6.48 9.13 -5.49
N LEU A 92 5.84 9.68 -4.46
CA LEU A 92 4.57 10.39 -4.59
C LEU A 92 4.71 11.53 -5.59
N TYR A 93 5.73 12.37 -5.49
CA TYR A 93 5.99 13.44 -6.46
C TYR A 93 6.15 12.91 -7.89
N PHE A 94 6.95 11.86 -8.08
CA PHE A 94 7.17 11.24 -9.39
C PHE A 94 5.88 10.67 -10.01
N PHE A 95 4.98 10.14 -9.19
CA PHE A 95 3.70 9.57 -9.64
C PHE A 95 2.54 10.59 -9.63
N ASN A 96 2.65 11.70 -8.90
CA ASN A 96 1.62 12.73 -8.70
C ASN A 96 1.69 13.91 -9.68
N ASP A 97 2.57 13.90 -10.67
CA ASP A 97 2.58 14.91 -11.75
C ASP A 97 1.31 14.90 -12.63
N LYS A 98 0.19 14.32 -12.15
CA LYS A 98 -1.12 14.49 -12.77
C LYS A 98 -2.33 14.83 -11.89
N LYS A 99 -2.48 14.54 -10.57
CA LYS A 99 -3.83 14.68 -9.95
C LYS A 99 -4.04 15.00 -8.46
N TYR A 100 -3.07 14.98 -7.54
CA TYR A 100 -3.43 14.87 -6.09
C TYR A 100 -3.31 16.12 -5.20
N PHE A 101 -2.91 17.28 -5.72
CA PHE A 101 -2.85 18.51 -4.89
C PHE A 101 -4.05 19.47 -5.06
N ASN A 102 -5.09 19.07 -5.81
CA ASN A 102 -6.31 19.88 -6.01
C ASN A 102 -7.58 19.09 -5.64
N SER A 103 -7.69 18.62 -4.40
CA SER A 103 -8.95 18.08 -3.86
C SER A 103 -9.08 18.41 -2.39
#